data_AF-A0AAD6Q6D5-F1
#
_entry.id   AF-A0AAD6Q6D5-F1
#
_cell.length_a   1.000
_cell.length_b   1.000
_cell.length_c   1.000
_cell.angle_alpha   90.00
_cell.angle_beta   90.00
_cell.angle_gamma   90.00
#
_symmetry.space_group_name_H-M   'P 1'
#
loop_
_entity.id
_entity.type
_entity.pdbx_description
1 polymer ?
#
loop_
_entity_poly.entity_id
_entity_poly.type
_entity_poly.pdbx_seq_one_letter_code
_entity_poly.pdbx_strand_id
1 'polypeptide(L)'
;MEGIYEIIFREAAQNAKSASKLEIEDSDMESIITQGLLEVGLQEAFKEAEEKLGSLNQKYVDENKVRLTLEMEAMEKEKALRMSIAEKEKLDQDIHLLTATIQEKDKLVRESTDALEKEKENLELASRELGNLRAQTSQQRLLISQNSEESEIIKHDLLEALDKNKLCEEEISKLQEKIQLVTENLREATEEKSMLLAVSQEKQSLVEARETEHREQLDSIVVLVNGLSRAVTDFESRATKEIKRSSLRLENLSSQSGSLIQKAGVLKRMGFLYKQKLESRGSDLQKAEAEVDLLGDEVENLLSLLEKIYIALDHYSPILKHYSGITEILKLVRRELNGESMKPV
;
A
#
# COMPACT_ATOMS: atom_id res chain seq x y z
N MET A 1 59.53 8.38 199.48
CA MET A 1 58.14 8.79 199.76
C MET A 1 57.37 7.51 200.09
N GLU A 2 57.39 6.98 201.31
CA GLU A 2 56.91 7.60 202.58
C GLU A 2 55.41 7.90 202.45
N GLY A 3 54.48 7.36 203.23
CA GLY A 3 54.48 6.47 204.40
C GLY A 3 53.02 6.29 204.86
N ILE A 4 52.83 5.92 206.14
CA ILE A 4 51.66 6.24 207.02
C ILE A 4 50.65 5.09 207.37
N TYR A 5 50.56 4.80 208.70
CA TYR A 5 49.57 4.06 209.55
C TYR A 5 49.34 2.55 209.33
N GLU A 6 49.42 1.60 210.27
CA GLU A 6 49.23 1.46 211.73
C GLU A 6 47.81 1.70 212.32
N ILE A 7 47.21 0.60 212.82
CA ILE A 7 46.22 0.45 213.94
C ILE A 7 44.70 0.46 213.61
N ILE A 8 44.11 -0.75 213.52
CA ILE A 8 42.82 -1.21 214.13
C ILE A 8 42.99 -2.74 214.38
N PHE A 9 43.26 -3.23 215.60
CA PHE A 9 42.29 -3.76 216.59
C PHE A 9 41.28 -4.80 216.04
N ARG A 10 41.49 -6.11 216.24
CA ARG A 10 41.13 -6.88 217.45
C ARG A 10 39.64 -7.25 217.49
N GLU A 11 39.35 -8.50 217.14
CA GLU A 11 38.20 -9.25 217.63
C GLU A 11 38.69 -10.56 218.28
N ALA A 12 38.53 -10.60 219.60
CA ALA A 12 38.19 -11.75 220.45
C ALA A 12 38.62 -13.17 220.01
N ALA A 13 39.86 -13.55 220.29
CA ALA A 13 40.17 -14.58 221.30
C ALA A 13 39.23 -14.61 222.54
N GLN A 14 38.61 -15.76 222.84
CA GLN A 14 38.55 -16.39 224.20
C GLN A 14 37.73 -17.71 224.27
N ASN A 15 38.43 -18.82 224.51
CA ASN A 15 38.11 -19.94 225.45
C ASN A 15 39.25 -20.98 225.27
N ALA A 16 40.19 -21.15 226.22
CA ALA A 16 40.13 -21.94 227.46
C ALA A 16 40.23 -23.49 227.26
N LYS A 17 41.49 -23.98 227.38
CA LYS A 17 41.99 -25.30 227.90
C LYS A 17 41.04 -26.52 228.00
N SER A 18 41.42 -27.63 227.31
CA SER A 18 41.68 -28.97 227.89
C SER A 18 42.01 -30.07 226.83
N ALA A 19 42.97 -30.96 227.13
CA ALA A 19 43.19 -32.35 226.60
C ALA A 19 43.52 -32.50 225.08
N SER A 20 44.66 -33.06 224.60
CA SER A 20 45.24 -34.43 224.69
C SER A 20 45.28 -35.16 223.31
N LYS A 21 46.50 -35.32 222.74
CA LYS A 21 47.04 -36.38 221.82
C LYS A 21 46.77 -36.42 220.29
N LEU A 22 47.89 -36.56 219.51
CA LEU A 22 48.12 -37.02 218.09
C LEU A 22 47.77 -35.98 216.99
N GLU A 23 48.49 -35.67 215.89
CA GLU A 23 49.47 -36.30 214.98
C GLU A 23 50.15 -35.20 214.09
N ILE A 24 51.37 -35.42 213.58
CA ILE A 24 52.17 -34.53 212.71
C ILE A 24 52.70 -35.37 211.53
N GLU A 25 52.14 -35.33 210.30
CA GLU A 25 52.79 -35.91 209.08
C GLU A 25 52.12 -35.69 207.67
N ASP A 26 51.17 -34.77 207.43
CA ASP A 26 50.36 -34.82 206.16
C ASP A 26 50.58 -33.68 205.12
N SER A 27 51.40 -32.65 205.38
CA SER A 27 51.46 -31.44 204.52
C SER A 27 52.51 -31.45 203.39
N ASP A 28 53.51 -32.33 203.42
CA ASP A 28 54.61 -32.34 202.41
C ASP A 28 54.31 -33.23 201.18
N MET A 29 53.31 -34.11 201.25
CA MET A 29 52.94 -35.03 200.15
C MET A 29 52.22 -34.30 199.00
N GLU A 30 51.52 -33.20 199.27
CA GLU A 30 50.65 -32.52 198.30
C GLU A 30 51.43 -31.69 197.25
N SER A 31 52.61 -31.19 197.60
CA SER A 31 53.40 -30.31 196.71
C SER A 31 54.16 -31.06 195.59
N ILE A 32 54.51 -32.34 195.79
CA ILE A 32 55.25 -33.12 194.79
C ILE A 32 54.29 -33.63 193.69
N ILE A 33 53.06 -34.01 194.06
CA ILE A 33 52.05 -34.52 193.14
C ILE A 33 51.61 -33.41 192.16
N THR A 34 51.48 -32.17 192.64
CA THR A 34 51.06 -31.03 191.81
C THR A 34 52.10 -30.64 190.75
N GLN A 35 53.40 -30.75 191.03
CA GLN A 35 54.45 -30.45 190.06
C GLN A 35 54.58 -31.51 188.96
N GLY A 36 54.43 -32.80 189.30
CA GLY A 36 54.45 -33.89 188.32
C GLY A 36 53.29 -33.84 187.31
N LEU A 37 52.11 -33.38 187.74
CA LEU A 37 50.95 -33.22 186.84
C LEU A 37 51.13 -32.08 185.82
N LEU A 38 51.84 -31.00 186.18
CA LEU A 38 52.09 -29.87 185.29
C LEU A 38 53.08 -30.20 184.17
N GLU A 39 54.10 -31.01 184.45
CA GLU A 39 55.12 -31.40 183.47
C GLU A 39 54.54 -32.31 182.37
N VAL A 40 53.73 -33.29 182.77
CA VAL A 40 53.02 -34.18 181.83
C VAL A 40 52.04 -33.39 180.95
N GLY A 41 51.34 -32.40 181.52
CA GLY A 41 50.41 -31.56 180.76
C GLY A 41 51.08 -30.70 179.67
N LEU A 42 52.27 -30.13 179.96
CA LEU A 42 53.02 -29.34 178.99
C LEU A 42 53.62 -30.19 177.87
N GLN A 43 54.11 -31.39 178.20
CA GLN A 43 54.70 -32.29 177.21
C GLN A 43 53.65 -32.80 176.21
N GLU A 44 52.45 -33.14 176.70
CA GLU A 44 51.35 -33.55 175.84
C GLU A 44 50.83 -32.39 174.97
N ALA A 45 50.78 -31.17 175.52
CA ALA A 45 50.40 -29.98 174.75
C ALA A 45 51.39 -29.65 173.61
N PHE A 46 52.69 -29.83 173.84
CA PHE A 46 53.71 -29.65 172.79
C PHE A 46 53.60 -30.70 171.70
N LYS A 47 53.36 -31.96 172.07
CA LYS A 47 53.17 -33.05 171.11
C LYS A 47 51.92 -32.84 170.25
N GLU A 48 50.82 -32.40 170.86
CA GLU A 48 49.59 -32.03 170.14
C GLU A 48 49.81 -30.82 169.21
N ALA A 49 50.60 -29.84 169.62
CA ALA A 49 50.95 -28.69 168.78
C ALA A 49 51.82 -29.11 167.58
N GLU A 50 52.76 -30.03 167.78
CA GLU A 50 53.65 -30.56 166.73
C GLU A 50 52.86 -31.39 165.70
N GLU A 51 51.93 -32.23 166.14
CA GLU A 51 51.00 -32.95 165.27
C GLU A 51 50.08 -31.99 164.50
N LYS A 52 49.54 -30.95 165.16
CA LYS A 52 48.73 -29.92 164.48
C LYS A 52 49.55 -29.17 163.43
N LEU A 53 50.80 -28.79 163.74
CA LEU A 53 51.70 -28.12 162.80
C LEU A 53 52.02 -29.03 161.60
N GLY A 54 52.31 -30.30 161.85
CA GLY A 54 52.51 -31.31 160.80
C GLY A 54 51.28 -31.45 159.89
N SER A 55 50.07 -31.50 160.47
CA SER A 55 48.82 -31.56 159.73
C SER A 55 48.56 -30.31 158.87
N LEU A 56 48.92 -29.13 159.38
CA LEU A 56 48.73 -27.86 158.69
C LEU A 56 49.72 -27.70 157.54
N ASN A 57 50.97 -28.10 157.74
CA ASN A 57 51.99 -28.09 156.69
C ASN A 57 51.62 -29.06 155.56
N GLN A 58 51.09 -30.25 155.88
CA GLN A 58 50.61 -31.18 154.87
C GLN A 58 49.44 -30.60 154.06
N LYS A 59 48.45 -29.97 154.73
CA LYS A 59 47.36 -29.25 154.05
C LYS A 59 47.88 -28.15 153.13
N TYR A 60 48.85 -27.35 153.57
CA TYR A 60 49.45 -26.30 152.75
C TYR A 60 50.14 -26.86 151.49
N VAL A 61 50.90 -27.96 151.63
CA VAL A 61 51.56 -28.60 150.50
C VAL A 61 50.54 -29.16 149.51
N ASP A 62 49.48 -29.79 150.01
CA ASP A 62 48.42 -30.36 149.17
C ASP A 62 47.61 -29.26 148.47
N GLU A 63 47.24 -28.18 149.16
CA GLU A 63 46.57 -27.01 148.59
C GLU A 63 47.47 -26.30 147.55
N ASN A 64 48.77 -26.18 147.82
CA ASN A 64 49.72 -25.59 146.87
C ASN A 64 49.89 -26.46 145.62
N LYS A 65 49.88 -27.80 145.75
CA LYS A 65 49.84 -28.71 144.59
C LYS A 65 48.57 -28.53 143.78
N VAL A 66 47.41 -28.45 144.44
CA VAL A 66 46.11 -28.20 143.77
C VAL A 66 46.13 -26.86 143.03
N ARG A 67 46.64 -25.80 143.66
CA ARG A 67 46.78 -24.48 143.02
C ARG A 67 47.66 -24.55 141.78
N LEU A 68 48.83 -25.19 141.87
CA LEU A 68 49.73 -25.41 140.73
C LEU A 68 49.04 -26.18 139.59
N THR A 69 48.26 -27.23 139.89
CA THR A 69 47.51 -27.97 138.87
C THR A 69 46.41 -27.14 138.21
N LEU A 70 45.67 -26.33 138.99
CA LEU A 70 44.62 -25.46 138.48
C LEU A 70 45.20 -24.32 137.64
N GLU A 71 46.35 -23.76 138.03
CA GLU A 71 47.04 -22.73 137.27
C GLU A 71 47.56 -23.26 135.93
N MET A 72 48.10 -24.49 135.92
CA MET A 72 48.49 -25.16 134.69
C MET A 72 47.29 -25.43 133.77
N GLU A 73 46.18 -25.94 134.32
CA GLU A 73 44.93 -26.18 133.57
C GLU A 73 44.32 -24.87 133.04
N ALA A 74 44.39 -23.79 133.83
CA ALA A 74 43.93 -22.47 133.40
C ALA A 74 44.77 -21.93 132.25
N MET A 75 46.10 -22.08 132.30
CA MET A 75 47.01 -21.66 131.22
C MET A 75 46.75 -22.47 129.94
N GLU A 76 46.54 -23.78 130.04
CA GLU A 76 46.20 -24.63 128.90
C GLU A 76 44.87 -24.22 128.26
N LYS A 77 43.84 -23.95 129.08
CA LYS A 77 42.54 -23.45 128.60
C LYS A 77 42.65 -22.06 127.98
N GLU A 78 43.45 -21.15 128.54
CA GLU A 78 43.71 -19.83 127.96
C GLU A 78 44.37 -19.95 126.58
N LYS A 79 45.37 -20.84 126.45
CA LYS A 79 46.04 -21.10 125.17
C LYS A 79 45.05 -21.68 124.15
N ALA A 80 44.20 -22.63 124.55
CA ALA A 80 43.16 -23.19 123.69
C ALA A 80 42.15 -22.13 123.23
N LEU A 81 41.72 -21.24 124.13
CA LEU A 81 40.82 -20.13 123.80
C LEU A 81 41.47 -19.14 122.82
N ARG A 82 42.75 -18.78 123.02
CA ARG A 82 43.47 -17.90 122.07
C ARG A 82 43.57 -18.52 120.67
N MET A 83 43.86 -19.82 120.57
CA MET A 83 43.87 -20.51 119.27
C MET A 83 42.47 -20.51 118.64
N SER A 84 41.42 -20.80 119.41
CA SER A 84 40.05 -20.77 118.92
C SER A 84 39.59 -19.38 118.46
N ILE A 85 39.99 -18.30 119.15
CA ILE A 85 39.72 -16.92 118.73
C ILE A 85 40.44 -16.62 117.40
N ALA A 86 41.73 -16.97 117.29
CA ALA A 86 42.49 -16.75 116.06
C ALA A 86 41.92 -17.53 114.86
N GLU A 87 41.46 -18.77 115.08
CA GLU A 87 40.76 -19.56 114.05
C GLU A 87 39.42 -18.92 113.64
N LYS A 88 38.65 -18.41 114.61
CA LYS A 88 37.38 -17.72 114.34
C LYS A 88 37.61 -16.42 113.55
N GLU A 89 38.62 -15.62 113.92
CA GLU A 89 38.98 -14.40 113.19
C GLU A 89 39.41 -14.71 111.74
N LYS A 90 40.18 -15.78 111.55
CA LYS A 90 40.55 -16.25 110.21
C LYS A 90 39.31 -16.68 109.41
N LEU A 91 38.38 -17.42 110.04
CA LEU A 91 37.14 -17.85 109.40
C LEU A 91 36.25 -16.65 109.03
N ASP A 92 36.15 -15.64 109.89
CA ASP A 92 35.41 -14.40 109.60
C ASP A 92 36.02 -13.65 108.39
N GLN A 93 37.36 -13.61 108.27
CA GLN A 93 38.04 -13.07 107.09
C GLN A 93 37.73 -13.88 105.82
N ASP A 94 37.80 -15.21 105.90
CA ASP A 94 37.48 -16.10 104.77
C ASP A 94 36.01 -15.96 104.34
N ILE A 95 35.06 -15.81 105.29
CA ILE A 95 33.64 -15.54 105.01
C ILE A 95 33.47 -14.20 104.30
N HIS A 96 34.17 -13.15 104.73
CA HIS A 96 34.13 -11.85 104.06
C HIS A 96 34.65 -11.92 102.62
N LEU A 97 35.78 -12.60 102.38
CA LEU A 97 36.34 -12.81 101.04
C LEU A 97 35.40 -13.63 100.14
N LEU A 98 34.82 -14.71 100.67
CA LEU A 98 33.84 -15.52 99.95
C LEU A 98 32.58 -14.72 99.60
N THR A 99 32.09 -13.89 100.52
CA THR A 99 30.92 -13.02 100.29
C THR A 99 31.19 -12.02 99.17
N ALA A 100 32.36 -11.36 99.18
CA ALA A 100 32.74 -10.44 98.11
C ALA A 100 32.86 -11.15 96.75
N THR A 101 33.45 -12.35 96.74
CA THR A 101 33.59 -13.17 95.53
C THR A 101 32.23 -13.61 94.99
N ILE A 102 31.28 -14.00 95.86
CA ILE A 102 29.92 -14.37 95.48
C ILE A 102 29.19 -13.16 94.87
N GLN A 103 29.29 -11.98 95.50
CA GLN A 103 28.66 -10.76 94.97
C GLN A 103 29.21 -10.37 93.58
N GLU A 104 30.52 -10.52 93.37
CA GLU A 104 31.13 -10.31 92.06
C GLU A 104 30.66 -11.34 91.03
N LYS A 105 30.63 -12.63 91.40
CA LYS A 105 30.10 -13.70 90.54
C LYS A 105 28.63 -13.47 90.19
N ASP A 106 27.80 -13.06 91.14
CA ASP A 106 26.38 -12.73 90.92
C ASP A 106 26.20 -11.51 90.01
N LYS A 107 27.10 -10.53 90.11
CA LYS A 107 27.12 -9.39 89.18
C LYS A 107 27.47 -9.86 87.76
N LEU A 108 28.53 -10.66 87.60
CA LEU A 108 28.94 -11.19 86.30
C LEU A 108 27.87 -12.09 85.68
N VAL A 109 27.19 -12.92 86.49
CA VAL A 109 26.08 -13.76 86.02
C VAL A 109 24.95 -12.88 85.49
N ARG A 110 24.54 -11.84 86.22
CA ARG A 110 23.51 -10.89 85.75
C ARG A 110 23.91 -10.19 84.45
N GLU A 111 25.13 -9.67 84.37
CA GLU A 111 25.63 -9.02 83.16
C GLU A 111 25.66 -9.99 81.96
N SER A 112 26.07 -11.24 82.19
CA SER A 112 26.07 -12.30 81.17
C SER A 112 24.66 -12.73 80.76
N THR A 113 23.70 -12.81 81.68
CA THR A 113 22.30 -13.14 81.34
C THR A 113 21.65 -12.02 80.54
N ASP A 114 21.87 -10.76 80.93
CA ASP A 114 21.34 -9.60 80.21
C ASP A 114 21.94 -9.50 78.80
N ALA A 115 23.24 -9.78 78.64
CA ALA A 115 23.89 -9.81 77.33
C ALA A 115 23.35 -10.96 76.46
N LEU A 116 23.12 -12.14 77.05
CA LEU A 116 22.56 -13.29 76.34
C LEU A 116 21.12 -13.04 75.87
N GLU A 117 20.30 -12.39 76.70
CA GLU A 117 18.92 -12.04 76.35
C GLU A 117 18.89 -11.05 75.19
N LYS A 118 19.72 -10.01 75.21
CA LYS A 118 19.87 -9.06 74.09
C LYS A 118 20.34 -9.74 72.80
N GLU A 119 21.30 -10.67 72.89
CA GLU A 119 21.78 -11.38 71.71
C GLU A 119 20.71 -12.31 71.11
N LYS A 120 19.87 -12.91 71.96
CA LYS A 120 18.72 -13.70 71.52
C LYS A 120 17.69 -12.84 70.79
N GLU A 121 17.35 -11.67 71.33
CA GLU A 121 16.46 -10.71 70.66
C GLU A 121 17.01 -10.27 69.29
N ASN A 122 18.31 -9.97 69.23
CA ASN A 122 18.99 -9.62 67.96
C ASN A 122 18.94 -10.76 66.94
N LEU A 123 19.15 -12.01 67.38
CA LEU A 123 19.10 -13.19 66.52
C LEU A 123 17.68 -13.43 65.99
N GLU A 124 16.65 -13.22 66.80
CA GLU A 124 15.25 -13.32 66.37
C GLU A 124 14.89 -12.23 65.34
N LEU A 125 15.36 -10.99 65.55
CA LEU A 125 15.21 -9.90 64.58
C LEU A 125 15.92 -10.21 63.25
N ALA A 126 17.18 -10.62 63.29
CA ALA A 126 17.96 -11.00 62.11
C ALA A 126 17.30 -12.17 61.35
N SER A 127 16.76 -13.16 62.08
CA SER A 127 16.04 -14.29 61.48
C SER A 127 14.77 -13.85 60.75
N ARG A 128 14.03 -12.90 61.33
CA ARG A 128 12.83 -12.32 60.70
C ARG A 128 13.17 -11.54 59.45
N GLU A 129 14.21 -10.70 59.50
CA GLU A 129 14.69 -9.93 58.35
C GLU A 129 15.16 -10.84 57.21
N LEU A 130 15.92 -11.90 57.52
CA LEU A 130 16.35 -12.91 56.55
C LEU A 130 15.14 -13.60 55.91
N GLY A 131 14.12 -13.96 56.70
CA GLY A 131 12.86 -14.50 56.19
C GLY A 131 12.18 -13.55 55.19
N ASN A 132 12.07 -12.27 55.52
CA ASN A 132 11.50 -11.25 54.65
C ASN A 132 12.30 -11.07 53.36
N LEU A 133 13.63 -10.97 53.44
CA LEU A 133 14.51 -10.87 52.27
C LEU A 133 14.41 -12.09 51.36
N ARG A 134 14.29 -13.29 51.94
CA ARG A 134 14.10 -14.53 51.18
C ARG A 134 12.76 -14.56 50.46
N ALA A 135 11.69 -14.07 51.09
CA ALA A 135 10.38 -13.94 50.47
C ALA A 135 10.43 -12.94 49.30
N GLN A 136 11.02 -11.76 49.50
CA GLN A 136 11.20 -10.74 48.46
C GLN A 136 12.03 -11.28 47.28
N THR A 137 13.15 -11.95 47.57
CA THR A 137 14.00 -12.58 46.54
C THR A 137 13.22 -13.62 45.73
N SER A 138 12.37 -14.41 46.40
CA SER A 138 11.53 -15.41 45.71
C SER A 138 10.49 -14.75 44.81
N GLN A 139 9.86 -13.66 45.27
CA GLN A 139 8.91 -12.89 44.47
C GLN A 139 9.58 -12.23 43.26
N GLN A 140 10.75 -11.62 43.44
CA GLN A 140 11.53 -11.03 42.34
C GLN A 140 11.90 -12.08 41.30
N ARG A 141 12.32 -13.28 41.73
CA ARG A 141 12.62 -14.39 40.82
C ARG A 141 11.40 -14.80 39.99
N LEU A 142 10.22 -14.85 40.60
CA LEU A 142 8.97 -15.15 39.88
C LEU A 142 8.66 -14.07 38.83
N LEU A 143 8.74 -12.79 39.21
CA LEU A 143 8.52 -11.68 38.28
C LEU A 143 9.52 -11.68 37.12
N ILE A 144 10.79 -11.97 37.39
CA ILE A 144 11.82 -12.11 36.34
C ILE A 144 11.46 -13.26 35.38
N SER A 145 10.99 -14.39 35.91
CA SER A 145 10.56 -15.52 35.08
C SER A 145 9.37 -15.14 34.20
N GLN A 146 8.35 -14.49 34.76
CA GLN A 146 7.18 -14.03 34.02
C GLN A 146 7.57 -13.03 32.92
N ASN A 147 8.36 -12.02 33.27
CA ASN A 147 8.84 -11.03 32.31
C ASN A 147 9.68 -11.68 31.20
N SER A 148 10.48 -12.71 31.52
CA SER A 148 11.26 -13.43 30.51
C SER A 148 10.37 -14.21 29.54
N GLU A 149 9.27 -14.81 30.03
CA GLU A 149 8.30 -15.52 29.21
C GLU A 149 7.53 -14.55 28.30
N GLU A 150 7.03 -13.43 28.86
CA GLU A 150 6.40 -12.36 28.08
C GLU A 150 7.33 -11.79 27.02
N SER A 151 8.62 -11.60 27.34
CA SER A 151 9.62 -11.12 26.39
C SER A 151 9.83 -12.09 25.22
N GLU A 152 9.80 -13.40 25.44
CA GLU A 152 9.93 -14.39 24.36
C GLU A 152 8.65 -14.44 23.50
N ILE A 153 7.46 -14.27 24.08
CA ILE A 153 6.20 -14.15 23.31
C ILE A 153 6.27 -12.92 22.40
N ILE A 154 6.61 -11.75 22.94
CA ILE A 154 6.71 -10.50 22.16
C ILE A 154 7.72 -10.64 21.02
N LYS A 155 8.86 -11.31 21.28
CA LYS A 155 9.89 -11.56 20.27
C LYS A 155 9.38 -12.47 19.16
N HIS A 156 8.62 -13.51 19.49
CA HIS A 156 7.98 -14.38 18.49
C HIS A 156 7.00 -13.59 17.61
N ASP A 157 6.10 -12.80 18.22
CA ASP A 157 5.12 -11.99 17.50
C ASP A 157 5.80 -10.96 16.58
N LEU A 158 6.92 -10.37 17.03
CA LEU A 158 7.70 -9.43 16.23
C LEU A 158 8.36 -10.12 15.02
N LEU A 159 8.86 -11.35 15.18
CA LEU A 159 9.39 -12.14 14.06
C LEU A 159 8.29 -12.48 13.04
N GLU A 160 7.11 -12.88 13.51
CA GLU A 160 5.97 -13.16 12.63
C GLU A 160 5.53 -11.90 11.86
N ALA A 161 5.46 -10.75 12.54
CA ALA A 161 5.17 -9.46 11.90
C ALA A 161 6.23 -9.05 10.88
N LEU A 162 7.52 -9.32 11.16
CA LEU A 162 8.61 -9.05 10.24
C LEU A 162 8.49 -9.88 8.96
N ASP A 163 8.13 -11.16 9.07
CA ASP A 163 7.95 -12.02 7.90
C ASP A 163 6.72 -11.62 7.09
N LYS A 164 5.61 -11.21 7.74
CA LYS A 164 4.46 -10.61 7.05
C LYS A 164 4.84 -9.33 6.29
N ASN A 165 5.67 -8.47 6.89
CA ASN A 165 6.15 -7.26 6.21
C ASN A 165 6.98 -7.58 4.97
N LYS A 166 7.87 -8.58 5.02
CA LYS A 166 8.64 -9.03 3.83
C LYS A 166 7.71 -9.52 2.71
N LEU A 167 6.69 -10.31 3.05
CA LEU A 167 5.70 -10.77 2.06
C LEU A 167 4.96 -9.59 1.42
N CYS A 168 4.54 -8.59 2.20
CA CYS A 168 3.94 -7.38 1.66
C CYS A 168 4.91 -6.58 0.78
N GLU A 169 6.19 -6.48 1.14
CA GLU A 169 7.21 -5.80 0.34
C GLU A 169 7.42 -6.48 -1.03
N GLU A 170 7.42 -7.81 -1.07
CA GLU A 170 7.46 -8.58 -2.31
C GLU A 170 6.21 -8.36 -3.18
N GLU A 171 5.03 -8.31 -2.59
CA GLU A 171 3.78 -8.01 -3.31
C GLU A 171 3.76 -6.59 -3.88
N ILE A 172 4.21 -5.60 -3.10
CA ILE A 172 4.35 -4.21 -3.55
C ILE A 172 5.32 -4.14 -4.73
N SER A 173 6.45 -4.84 -4.66
CA SER A 173 7.44 -4.87 -5.75
C SER A 173 6.83 -5.44 -7.04
N LYS A 174 6.07 -6.55 -6.96
CA LYS A 174 5.35 -7.13 -8.10
C LYS A 174 4.29 -6.18 -8.68
N LEU A 175 3.59 -5.44 -7.84
CA LEU A 175 2.59 -4.45 -8.28
C LEU A 175 3.24 -3.25 -8.96
N GLN A 176 4.38 -2.77 -8.43
CA GLN A 176 5.16 -1.70 -9.04
C GLN A 176 5.65 -2.08 -10.44
N GLU A 177 6.18 -3.29 -10.62
CA GLU A 177 6.59 -3.81 -11.94
C GLU A 177 5.40 -3.84 -12.93
N LYS A 178 4.23 -4.32 -12.49
CA LYS A 178 3.01 -4.31 -13.31
C LYS A 178 2.57 -2.90 -13.70
N ILE A 179 2.60 -1.95 -12.76
CA ILE A 179 2.24 -0.55 -13.03
C ILE A 179 3.20 0.05 -14.05
N GLN A 180 4.51 -0.23 -13.94
CA GLN A 180 5.50 0.24 -14.88
C GLN A 180 5.24 -0.31 -16.30
N LEU A 181 4.95 -1.60 -16.42
CA LEU A 181 4.59 -2.23 -17.69
C LEU A 181 3.31 -1.61 -18.31
N VAL A 182 2.26 -1.42 -17.51
CA VAL A 182 1.01 -0.80 -17.99
C VAL A 182 1.24 0.66 -18.42
N THR A 183 2.07 1.40 -17.70
CA THR A 183 2.41 2.79 -18.03
C THR A 183 3.16 2.88 -19.35
N GLU A 184 4.10 1.97 -19.59
CA GLU A 184 4.84 1.88 -20.85
C GLU A 184 3.90 1.55 -22.03
N ASN A 185 3.07 0.52 -21.90
CA ASN A 185 2.09 0.16 -22.93
C ASN A 185 1.12 1.31 -23.24
N LEU A 186 0.70 2.07 -22.21
CA LEU A 186 -0.19 3.22 -22.40
C LEU A 186 0.53 4.36 -23.13
N ARG A 187 1.82 4.57 -22.87
CA ARG A 187 2.64 5.55 -23.60
C ARG A 187 2.72 5.18 -25.08
N GLU A 188 3.09 3.94 -25.39
CA GLU A 188 3.16 3.43 -26.77
C GLU A 188 1.80 3.60 -27.50
N ALA A 189 0.70 3.17 -26.87
CA ALA A 189 -0.64 3.33 -27.45
C ALA A 189 -1.04 4.80 -27.67
N THR A 190 -0.56 5.71 -26.81
CA THR A 190 -0.80 7.15 -26.96
C THR A 190 0.00 7.73 -28.13
N GLU A 191 1.25 7.31 -28.29
CA GLU A 191 2.09 7.69 -29.43
C GLU A 191 1.51 7.18 -30.75
N GLU A 192 1.07 5.91 -30.80
CA GLU A 192 0.37 5.33 -31.95
C GLU A 192 -0.91 6.11 -32.29
N LYS A 193 -1.72 6.44 -31.29
CA LYS A 193 -2.94 7.24 -31.48
C LYS A 193 -2.61 8.62 -32.04
N SER A 194 -1.55 9.27 -31.55
CA SER A 194 -1.11 10.57 -32.05
C SER A 194 -0.67 10.50 -33.51
N MET A 195 0.08 9.46 -33.89
CA MET A 195 0.47 9.22 -35.29
C MET A 195 -0.75 8.97 -36.18
N LEU A 196 -1.70 8.15 -35.75
CA LEU A 196 -2.94 7.90 -36.50
C LEU A 196 -3.77 9.16 -36.70
N LEU A 197 -3.87 10.02 -35.68
CA LEU A 197 -4.56 11.30 -35.80
C LEU A 197 -3.88 12.22 -36.83
N ALA A 198 -2.55 12.30 -36.82
CA ALA A 198 -1.80 13.08 -37.80
C ALA A 198 -2.04 12.57 -39.25
N VAL A 199 -1.95 11.25 -39.47
CA VAL A 199 -2.21 10.62 -40.77
C VAL A 199 -3.67 10.82 -41.21
N SER A 200 -4.61 10.73 -40.27
CA SER A 200 -6.03 10.95 -40.56
C SER A 200 -6.30 12.40 -40.97
N GLN A 201 -5.66 13.36 -40.30
CA GLN A 201 -5.82 14.78 -40.61
C GLN A 201 -5.17 15.14 -41.95
N GLU A 202 -4.00 14.57 -42.25
CA GLU A 202 -3.37 14.70 -43.56
C GLU A 202 -4.26 14.10 -44.67
N LYS A 203 -4.79 12.88 -44.48
CA LYS A 203 -5.73 12.28 -45.43
C LYS A 203 -6.98 13.13 -45.63
N GLN A 204 -7.54 13.70 -44.56
CA GLN A 204 -8.70 14.58 -44.65
C GLN A 204 -8.37 15.81 -45.52
N SER A 205 -7.22 16.45 -45.30
CA SER A 205 -6.79 17.60 -46.11
C SER A 205 -6.57 17.25 -47.59
N LEU A 206 -6.02 16.05 -47.89
CA LEU A 206 -5.85 15.57 -49.26
C LEU A 206 -7.20 15.29 -49.94
N VAL A 207 -8.17 14.72 -49.22
CA VAL A 207 -9.52 14.50 -49.73
C VAL A 207 -10.20 15.82 -50.03
N GLU A 208 -10.14 16.79 -49.10
CA GLU A 208 -10.71 18.12 -49.29
C GLU A 208 -10.10 18.84 -50.50
N ALA A 209 -8.77 18.82 -50.65
CA ALA A 209 -8.09 19.39 -51.80
C ALA A 209 -8.54 18.74 -53.12
N ARG A 210 -8.68 17.41 -53.14
CA ARG A 210 -9.15 16.67 -54.31
C ARG A 210 -10.61 16.98 -54.65
N GLU A 211 -11.46 17.11 -53.64
CA GLU A 211 -12.86 17.52 -53.83
C GLU A 211 -12.98 18.95 -54.35
N THR A 212 -12.12 19.88 -53.89
CA THR A 212 -12.07 21.24 -54.44
C THR A 212 -11.65 21.23 -55.91
N GLU A 213 -10.61 20.48 -56.27
CA GLU A 213 -10.15 20.35 -57.67
C GLU A 213 -11.25 19.74 -58.56
N HIS A 214 -11.89 18.66 -58.13
CA HIS A 214 -12.98 18.04 -58.89
C HIS A 214 -14.17 18.98 -59.09
N ARG A 215 -14.47 19.84 -58.10
CA ARG A 215 -15.52 20.84 -58.20
C ARG A 215 -15.18 21.91 -59.25
N GLU A 216 -13.95 22.42 -59.25
CA GLU A 216 -13.48 23.36 -60.28
C GLU A 216 -13.52 22.73 -61.69
N GLN A 217 -13.13 21.46 -61.81
CA GLN A 217 -13.24 20.70 -63.06
C GLN A 217 -14.71 20.57 -63.51
N LEU A 218 -15.63 20.24 -62.60
CA LEU A 218 -17.05 20.15 -62.91
C LEU A 218 -17.62 21.50 -63.35
N ASP A 219 -17.26 22.59 -62.69
CA ASP A 219 -17.70 23.94 -63.07
C ASP A 219 -17.18 24.30 -64.48
N SER A 220 -15.93 23.96 -64.80
CA SER A 220 -15.38 24.14 -66.15
C SER A 220 -16.12 23.31 -67.20
N ILE A 221 -16.49 22.06 -66.88
CA ILE A 221 -17.28 21.20 -67.78
C ILE A 221 -18.66 21.81 -68.02
N VAL A 222 -19.33 22.30 -66.97
CA VAL A 222 -20.64 22.95 -67.09
C VAL A 222 -20.57 24.16 -68.00
N VAL A 223 -19.55 25.01 -67.85
CA VAL A 223 -19.33 26.16 -68.75
C VAL A 223 -19.13 25.72 -70.20
N LEU A 224 -18.31 24.68 -70.43
CA LEU A 224 -18.05 24.14 -71.76
C LEU A 224 -19.33 23.57 -72.40
N VAL A 225 -20.08 22.75 -71.67
CA VAL A 225 -21.34 22.13 -72.14
C VAL A 225 -22.37 23.20 -72.49
N ASN A 226 -22.52 24.23 -71.65
CA ASN A 226 -23.41 25.35 -71.92
C ASN A 226 -23.00 26.13 -73.17
N GLY A 227 -21.69 26.35 -73.36
CA GLY A 227 -21.14 26.98 -74.57
C GLY A 227 -21.42 26.16 -75.83
N LEU A 228 -21.20 24.84 -75.75
CA LEU A 228 -21.46 23.91 -76.85
C LEU A 228 -22.95 23.87 -77.21
N SER A 229 -23.83 23.78 -76.20
CA SER A 229 -25.28 23.75 -76.38
C SER A 229 -25.76 25.00 -77.13
N ARG A 230 -25.29 26.18 -76.72
CA ARG A 230 -25.61 27.44 -77.42
C ARG A 230 -25.12 27.42 -78.87
N ALA A 231 -23.89 26.97 -79.12
CA ALA A 231 -23.33 26.90 -80.46
C ALA A 231 -24.11 25.94 -81.38
N VAL A 232 -24.59 24.81 -80.85
CA VAL A 232 -25.44 23.85 -81.57
C VAL A 232 -26.79 24.46 -81.90
N THR A 233 -27.47 25.12 -80.94
CA THR A 233 -28.75 25.78 -81.20
C THR A 233 -28.61 26.88 -82.27
N ASP A 234 -27.53 27.66 -82.23
CA ASP A 234 -27.25 28.67 -83.26
C ASP A 234 -27.03 28.03 -84.64
N PHE A 235 -26.27 26.93 -84.69
CA PHE A 235 -26.04 26.18 -85.92
C PHE A 235 -27.33 25.60 -86.49
N GLU A 236 -28.16 24.94 -85.66
CA GLU A 236 -29.47 24.43 -86.06
C GLU A 236 -30.33 25.54 -86.67
N SER A 237 -30.42 26.70 -86.01
CA SER A 237 -31.21 27.82 -86.50
C SER A 237 -30.73 28.33 -87.88
N ARG A 238 -29.41 28.37 -88.11
CA ARG A 238 -28.81 28.76 -89.40
C ARG A 238 -29.09 27.71 -90.46
N ALA A 239 -28.85 26.44 -90.14
CA ALA A 239 -29.09 25.32 -91.04
C ALA A 239 -30.56 25.26 -91.46
N THR A 240 -31.52 25.38 -90.54
CA THR A 240 -32.96 25.42 -90.85
C THR A 240 -33.31 26.57 -91.77
N LYS A 241 -32.75 27.79 -91.55
CA LYS A 241 -32.98 28.94 -92.43
C LYS A 241 -32.45 28.70 -93.85
N GLU A 242 -31.24 28.16 -93.99
CA GLU A 242 -30.65 27.88 -95.30
C GLU A 242 -31.34 26.74 -96.04
N ILE A 243 -31.74 25.68 -95.34
CA ILE A 243 -32.55 24.59 -95.90
C ILE A 243 -33.89 25.14 -96.40
N LYS A 244 -34.57 25.96 -95.60
CA LYS A 244 -35.84 26.60 -96.01
C LYS A 244 -35.67 27.49 -97.23
N ARG A 245 -34.60 28.30 -97.28
CA ARG A 245 -34.26 29.13 -98.44
C ARG A 245 -34.02 28.28 -99.69
N SER A 246 -33.27 27.20 -99.56
CA SER A 246 -32.94 26.29 -100.66
C SER A 246 -34.19 25.54 -101.17
N SER A 247 -35.06 25.09 -100.26
CA SER A 247 -36.33 24.46 -100.59
C SER A 247 -37.25 25.39 -101.38
N LEU A 248 -37.42 26.65 -100.95
CA LEU A 248 -38.21 27.65 -101.69
C LEU A 248 -37.65 27.93 -103.09
N ARG A 249 -36.31 28.00 -103.22
CA ARG A 249 -35.65 28.15 -104.53
C ARG A 249 -35.90 26.95 -105.43
N LEU A 250 -35.82 25.73 -104.89
CA LEU A 250 -36.05 24.51 -105.63
C LEU A 250 -37.51 24.40 -106.08
N GLU A 251 -38.46 24.77 -105.23
CA GLU A 251 -39.89 24.80 -105.56
C GLU A 251 -40.19 25.79 -106.70
N ASN A 252 -39.59 26.98 -106.67
CA ASN A 252 -39.68 27.96 -107.76
C ASN A 252 -39.06 27.43 -109.07
N LEU A 253 -37.89 26.77 -109.00
CA LEU A 253 -37.31 26.15 -110.20
C LEU A 253 -38.18 25.02 -110.74
N SER A 254 -38.80 24.23 -109.86
CA SER A 254 -39.73 23.17 -110.23
C SER A 254 -40.97 23.73 -110.94
N SER A 255 -41.54 24.84 -110.44
CA SER A 255 -42.68 25.49 -111.10
C SER A 255 -42.30 26.08 -112.46
N GLN A 256 -41.12 26.69 -112.58
CA GLN A 256 -40.58 27.17 -113.86
C GLN A 256 -40.36 26.03 -114.85
N SER A 257 -39.79 24.92 -114.39
CA SER A 257 -39.60 23.70 -115.19
C SER A 257 -40.96 23.16 -115.69
N GLY A 258 -41.97 23.09 -114.81
CA GLY A 258 -43.33 22.71 -115.18
C GLY A 258 -43.93 23.60 -116.28
N SER A 259 -43.76 24.92 -116.18
CA SER A 259 -44.18 25.87 -117.23
C SER A 259 -43.44 25.63 -118.55
N LEU A 260 -42.12 25.38 -118.49
CA LEU A 260 -41.32 25.11 -119.67
C LEU A 260 -41.73 23.79 -120.35
N ILE A 261 -41.99 22.74 -119.58
CA ILE A 261 -42.52 21.46 -120.06
C ILE A 261 -43.85 21.67 -120.80
N GLN A 262 -44.75 22.48 -120.25
CA GLN A 262 -46.01 22.82 -120.93
C GLN A 262 -45.78 23.54 -122.26
N LYS A 263 -44.92 24.57 -122.28
CA LYS A 263 -44.55 25.30 -123.51
C LYS A 263 -43.94 24.37 -124.56
N ALA A 264 -43.01 23.51 -124.15
CA ALA A 264 -42.40 22.51 -125.01
C ALA A 264 -43.45 21.52 -125.57
N GLY A 265 -44.43 21.12 -124.75
CA GLY A 265 -45.55 20.29 -125.18
C GLY A 265 -46.47 20.96 -126.20
N VAL A 266 -46.68 22.28 -126.12
CA VAL A 266 -47.41 23.05 -127.13
C VAL A 266 -46.61 23.14 -128.42
N LEU A 267 -45.31 23.46 -128.36
CA LEU A 267 -44.44 23.51 -129.53
C LEU A 267 -44.36 22.16 -130.24
N LYS A 268 -44.26 21.05 -129.50
CA LYS A 268 -44.25 19.70 -130.07
C LYS A 268 -45.56 19.39 -130.82
N ARG A 269 -46.71 19.79 -130.28
CA ARG A 269 -48.02 19.65 -130.94
C ARG A 269 -48.12 20.50 -132.21
N MET A 270 -47.67 21.76 -132.16
CA MET A 270 -47.63 22.63 -133.34
C MET A 270 -46.68 22.07 -134.41
N GLY A 271 -45.51 21.56 -134.02
CA GLY A 271 -44.58 20.91 -134.93
C GLY A 271 -45.19 19.70 -135.65
N PHE A 272 -45.96 18.87 -134.93
CA PHE A 272 -46.71 17.77 -135.54
C PHE A 272 -47.75 18.25 -136.55
N LEU A 273 -48.53 19.29 -136.22
CA LEU A 273 -49.53 19.87 -137.12
C LEU A 273 -48.89 20.44 -138.40
N TYR A 274 -47.79 21.18 -138.28
CA TYR A 274 -47.08 21.71 -139.45
C TYR A 274 -46.53 20.59 -140.32
N LYS A 275 -45.93 19.56 -139.72
CA LYS A 275 -45.44 18.37 -140.43
C LYS A 275 -46.56 17.71 -141.23
N GLN A 276 -47.70 17.42 -140.58
CA GLN A 276 -48.86 16.79 -141.23
C GLN A 276 -49.38 17.63 -142.41
N LYS A 277 -49.48 18.95 -142.24
CA LYS A 277 -49.97 19.86 -143.29
C LYS A 277 -49.01 19.94 -144.48
N LEU A 278 -47.71 19.86 -144.23
CA LEU A 278 -46.70 19.83 -145.28
C LEU A 278 -46.75 18.49 -146.04
N GLU A 279 -46.86 17.37 -145.33
CA GLU A 279 -47.02 16.04 -145.91
C GLU A 279 -48.27 15.94 -146.80
N SER A 280 -49.42 16.46 -146.33
CA SER A 280 -50.66 16.47 -147.12
C SER A 280 -50.51 17.30 -148.39
N ARG A 281 -49.92 18.50 -148.29
CA ARG A 281 -49.67 19.36 -149.45
C ARG A 281 -48.69 18.73 -150.42
N GLY A 282 -47.66 18.03 -149.92
CA GLY A 282 -46.73 17.27 -150.75
C GLY A 282 -47.45 16.16 -151.54
N SER A 283 -48.36 15.43 -150.89
CA SER A 283 -49.20 14.43 -151.56
C SER A 283 -50.14 15.04 -152.60
N ASP A 284 -50.74 16.20 -152.31
CA ASP A 284 -51.63 16.88 -153.26
C ASP A 284 -50.87 17.40 -154.48
N LEU A 285 -49.68 17.97 -154.28
CA LEU A 285 -48.81 18.41 -155.36
C LEU A 285 -48.33 17.23 -156.22
N GLN A 286 -47.94 16.12 -155.60
CA GLN A 286 -47.52 14.91 -156.33
C GLN A 286 -48.67 14.34 -157.19
N LYS A 287 -49.91 14.39 -156.69
CA LYS A 287 -51.09 14.01 -157.48
C LYS A 287 -51.31 14.95 -158.66
N ALA A 288 -51.20 16.27 -158.44
CA ALA A 288 -51.35 17.26 -159.50
C ALA A 288 -50.26 17.11 -160.56
N GLU A 289 -49.01 16.84 -160.16
CA GLU A 289 -47.90 16.55 -161.07
C GLU A 289 -48.20 15.32 -161.92
N ALA A 290 -48.63 14.21 -161.31
CA ALA A 290 -48.99 12.98 -162.04
C ALA A 290 -50.17 13.19 -163.02
N GLU A 291 -51.14 14.05 -162.69
CA GLU A 291 -52.24 14.39 -163.60
C GLU A 291 -51.77 15.27 -164.77
N VAL A 292 -50.86 16.22 -164.52
CA VAL A 292 -50.24 17.04 -165.57
C VAL A 292 -49.38 16.17 -166.51
N ASP A 293 -48.61 15.23 -165.97
CA ASP A 293 -47.83 14.28 -166.78
C ASP A 293 -48.75 13.43 -167.67
N LEU A 294 -49.85 12.90 -167.13
CA LEU A 294 -50.80 12.09 -167.88
C LEU A 294 -51.52 12.89 -168.99
N LEU A 295 -51.89 14.14 -168.72
CA LEU A 295 -52.42 15.05 -169.74
C LEU A 295 -51.35 15.41 -170.78
N GLY A 296 -50.10 15.56 -170.36
CA GLY A 296 -48.95 15.77 -171.26
C GLY A 296 -48.79 14.61 -172.23
N ASP A 297 -48.82 13.37 -171.73
CA ASP A 297 -48.78 12.16 -172.54
C ASP A 297 -49.97 12.09 -173.52
N GLU A 298 -51.17 12.49 -173.09
CA GLU A 298 -52.36 12.52 -173.95
C GLU A 298 -52.26 13.59 -175.05
N VAL A 299 -51.78 14.79 -174.72
CA VAL A 299 -51.50 15.86 -175.69
C VAL A 299 -50.43 15.44 -176.69
N GLU A 300 -49.35 14.81 -176.24
CA GLU A 300 -48.27 14.31 -177.11
C GLU A 300 -48.79 13.24 -178.08
N ASN A 301 -49.64 12.32 -177.58
CA ASN A 301 -50.30 11.32 -178.42
C ASN A 301 -51.22 11.96 -179.48
N LEU A 302 -51.99 12.99 -179.10
CA LEU A 302 -52.85 13.74 -180.04
C LEU A 302 -52.04 14.51 -181.08
N LEU A 303 -50.92 15.14 -180.68
CA LEU A 303 -50.00 15.82 -181.58
C LEU A 303 -49.38 14.83 -182.57
N SER A 304 -48.89 13.68 -182.10
CA SER A 304 -48.36 12.62 -182.96
C SER A 304 -49.41 12.09 -183.95
N LEU A 305 -50.67 11.96 -183.52
CA LEU A 305 -51.76 11.56 -184.41
C LEU A 305 -52.05 12.63 -185.47
N LEU A 306 -52.11 13.90 -185.07
CA LEU A 306 -52.32 15.03 -185.96
C LEU A 306 -51.17 15.15 -186.98
N GLU A 307 -49.93 14.88 -186.56
CA GLU A 307 -48.75 14.86 -187.44
C GLU A 307 -48.87 13.76 -188.49
N LYS A 308 -49.28 12.56 -188.08
CA LYS A 308 -49.53 11.45 -189.03
C LYS A 308 -50.62 11.80 -190.03
N ILE A 309 -51.70 12.46 -189.59
CA ILE A 309 -52.77 12.95 -190.49
C ILE A 309 -52.21 14.01 -191.44
N TYR A 310 -51.40 14.95 -190.95
CA TYR A 310 -50.77 15.99 -191.77
C TYR A 310 -49.87 15.40 -192.85
N ILE A 311 -48.97 14.48 -192.49
CA ILE A 311 -48.07 13.81 -193.42
C ILE A 311 -48.87 13.05 -194.49
N ALA A 312 -49.93 12.34 -194.09
CA ALA A 312 -50.80 11.63 -195.03
C ALA A 312 -51.49 12.60 -196.02
N LEU A 313 -52.05 13.70 -195.52
CA LEU A 313 -52.70 14.71 -196.36
C LEU A 313 -51.69 15.45 -197.26
N ASP A 314 -50.48 15.74 -196.77
CA ASP A 314 -49.42 16.39 -197.56
C ASP A 314 -48.91 15.48 -198.69
N HIS A 315 -48.87 14.17 -198.47
CA HIS A 315 -48.54 13.21 -199.53
C HIS A 315 -49.54 13.25 -200.70
N TYR A 316 -50.83 13.48 -200.42
CA TYR A 316 -51.87 13.65 -201.44
C TYR A 316 -52.00 15.10 -201.96
N SER A 317 -51.19 16.04 -201.47
CA SER A 317 -51.20 17.47 -201.82
C SER A 317 -51.23 17.75 -203.33
N PRO A 318 -50.50 17.04 -204.21
CA PRO A 318 -50.58 17.29 -205.66
C PRO A 318 -51.99 17.13 -206.24
N ILE A 319 -52.77 16.18 -205.70
CA ILE A 319 -54.15 15.91 -206.11
C ILE A 319 -55.10 16.91 -205.42
N LEU A 320 -54.85 17.21 -204.15
CA LEU A 320 -55.70 18.07 -203.33
C LEU A 320 -55.54 19.57 -203.62
N LYS A 321 -54.53 19.99 -204.40
CA LYS A 321 -54.33 21.39 -204.84
C LYS A 321 -55.53 22.01 -205.56
N HIS A 322 -56.41 21.18 -206.15
CA HIS A 322 -57.65 21.66 -206.77
C HIS A 322 -58.74 22.02 -205.75
N TYR A 323 -58.58 21.64 -204.48
CA TYR A 323 -59.46 21.98 -203.37
C TYR A 323 -58.78 23.00 -202.46
N SER A 324 -59.10 24.29 -202.66
CA SER A 324 -58.53 25.40 -201.90
C SER A 324 -58.70 25.23 -200.38
N GLY A 325 -59.87 24.74 -199.93
CA GLY A 325 -60.15 24.54 -198.50
C GLY A 325 -59.25 23.51 -197.82
N ILE A 326 -58.87 22.42 -198.50
CA ILE A 326 -57.99 21.39 -197.93
C ILE A 326 -56.55 21.94 -197.81
N THR A 327 -56.14 22.75 -198.78
CA THR A 327 -54.83 23.41 -198.76
C THR A 327 -54.71 24.44 -197.62
N GLU A 328 -55.80 25.13 -197.28
CA GLU A 328 -55.85 26.04 -196.13
C GLU A 328 -55.79 25.29 -194.79
N ILE A 329 -56.51 24.18 -194.65
CA ILE A 329 -56.45 23.32 -193.45
C ILE A 329 -55.06 22.71 -193.28
N LEU A 330 -54.42 22.22 -194.35
CA LEU A 330 -53.04 21.72 -194.30
C LEU A 330 -52.05 22.79 -193.80
N LYS A 331 -52.22 24.05 -194.19
CA LYS A 331 -51.39 25.16 -193.68
C LYS A 331 -51.65 25.45 -192.20
N LEU A 332 -52.90 25.32 -191.73
CA LEU A 332 -53.26 25.46 -190.32
C LEU A 332 -52.71 24.31 -189.48
N VAL A 333 -52.86 23.07 -189.92
CA VAL A 333 -52.34 21.90 -189.21
C VAL A 333 -50.81 21.93 -189.16
N ARG A 334 -50.13 22.28 -190.27
CA ARG A 334 -48.67 22.50 -190.25
C ARG A 334 -48.27 23.56 -189.23
N ARG A 335 -49.03 24.65 -189.15
CA ARG A 335 -48.76 25.73 -188.20
C ARG A 335 -48.88 25.24 -186.76
N GLU A 336 -49.93 24.50 -186.44
CA GLU A 336 -50.15 23.97 -185.09
C GLU A 336 -49.12 22.90 -184.69
N LEU A 337 -48.73 22.01 -185.62
CA LEU A 337 -47.69 20.99 -185.38
C LEU A 337 -46.30 21.58 -185.20
N ASN A 338 -46.00 22.68 -185.89
CA ASN A 338 -44.76 23.42 -185.70
C ASN A 338 -44.75 24.25 -184.41
N GLY A 339 -45.81 24.18 -183.61
CA GLY A 339 -45.98 25.00 -182.41
C GLY A 339 -46.10 26.50 -182.71
N GLU A 340 -46.42 26.86 -183.96
CA GLU A 340 -46.65 28.24 -184.38
C GLU A 340 -48.07 28.66 -183.95
N SER A 341 -48.32 28.60 -182.64
CA SER A 341 -49.48 29.27 -182.04
C SER A 341 -49.48 30.70 -182.54
N MET A 342 -50.56 31.07 -183.21
CA MET A 342 -50.85 32.46 -183.30
C MET A 342 -51.07 32.91 -181.83
N LYS A 343 -50.47 34.06 -181.48
CA LYS A 343 -50.66 35.07 -180.40
C LYS A 343 -52.00 35.73 -180.00
N PRO A 344 -52.57 35.66 -178.76
CA PRO A 344 -53.98 35.92 -178.47
C PRO A 344 -54.69 36.71 -179.50
N VAL A 345 -55.07 35.94 -180.52
CA VAL A 345 -54.78 34.51 -180.88
C VAL A 345 -54.38 33.31 -179.94
#